data_AF-A0A2N5J4S7-F1
#
_entry.id   AF-A0A2N5J4S7-F1
#
_cell.length_a   1.000
_cell.length_b   1.000
_cell.length_c   1.000
_cell.angle_alpha   90.00
_cell.angle_beta   90.00
_cell.angle_gamma   90.00
#
_symmetry.space_group_name_H-M   'P 1'
#
loop_
_entity.id
_entity.type
_entity.pdbx_description
1 polymer ?
#
loop_
_entity_poly.entity_id
_entity_poly.type
_entity_poly.pdbx_seq_one_letter_code
_entity_poly.pdbx_strand_id
1 'polypeptide(L)'
;MRMSQRQNTDDDYATSSPRHRRHGHSRHSDQAFRDQTTLIRLLEHLDYAIEDASAARSADELYAERMRFNSVVEELTQVQECAKRLSDDCRFAMPDLPWNELRALRNILVHEYDSIDADSLYVTATRDAPALAERLRPIIDAIE
;
A
#
# COMPACT_ATOMS: atom_id res chain seq x y z
N MET A 1 -77.01 -37.59 3.95
CA MET A 1 -76.75 -39.03 3.81
C MET A 1 -75.42 -39.21 3.08
N ARG A 2 -74.42 -39.77 3.79
CA ARG A 2 -73.16 -40.42 3.32
C ARG A 2 -72.22 -39.61 2.41
N MET A 3 -71.01 -39.29 2.90
CA MET A 3 -69.74 -40.04 2.71
C MET A 3 -69.21 -39.91 1.27
N SER A 4 -67.92 -39.89 0.94
CA SER A 4 -66.62 -39.88 1.63
C SER A 4 -65.61 -40.00 0.47
N GLN A 5 -64.45 -39.35 0.60
CA GLN A 5 -63.18 -39.66 -0.10
C GLN A 5 -63.12 -39.53 -1.64
N ARG A 6 -62.09 -38.84 -2.14
CA ARG A 6 -60.78 -39.45 -2.48
C ARG A 6 -59.76 -38.39 -2.91
N GLN A 7 -58.50 -38.72 -2.63
CA GLN A 7 -57.26 -38.06 -3.02
C GLN A 7 -56.96 -38.23 -4.52
N ASN A 8 -56.21 -37.28 -5.08
CA ASN A 8 -55.13 -37.39 -6.09
C ASN A 8 -55.01 -36.04 -6.82
N THR A 9 -53.87 -35.52 -7.26
CA THR A 9 -52.44 -35.91 -7.24
C THR A 9 -51.69 -34.67 -7.74
N ASP A 10 -50.46 -34.50 -7.26
CA ASP A 10 -49.24 -34.04 -7.95
C ASP A 10 -49.39 -33.09 -9.15
N ASP A 11 -48.73 -31.93 -9.10
CA ASP A 11 -47.37 -31.78 -9.64
C ASP A 11 -46.98 -30.30 -9.51
N ASP A 12 -46.01 -29.96 -8.66
CA ASP A 12 -45.33 -28.66 -8.78
C ASP A 12 -43.86 -28.83 -8.42
N TYR A 13 -43.09 -29.01 -9.48
CA TYR A 13 -41.64 -28.96 -9.53
C TYR A 13 -41.15 -27.58 -9.05
N ALA A 14 -40.60 -27.52 -7.83
CA ALA A 14 -39.72 -26.44 -7.43
C ALA A 14 -38.46 -27.02 -6.77
N THR A 15 -37.49 -27.30 -7.63
CA THR A 15 -36.11 -27.68 -7.29
C THR A 15 -35.49 -26.67 -6.33
N SER A 16 -35.31 -27.09 -5.09
CA SER A 16 -34.50 -26.38 -4.10
C SER A 16 -33.02 -26.52 -4.46
N SER A 17 -32.46 -25.54 -5.16
CA SER A 17 -31.00 -25.40 -5.29
C SER A 17 -30.41 -24.86 -3.98
N PRO A 18 -29.40 -25.51 -3.37
CA PRO A 18 -28.70 -24.95 -2.23
C PRO A 18 -27.91 -23.74 -2.71
N ARG A 19 -28.28 -22.54 -2.25
CA ARG A 19 -27.45 -21.35 -2.42
C ARG A 19 -26.10 -21.63 -1.76
N HIS A 20 -25.07 -21.77 -2.60
CA HIS A 20 -23.67 -21.77 -2.17
C HIS A 20 -23.45 -20.62 -1.17
N ARG A 21 -23.20 -20.96 0.10
CA ARG A 21 -22.64 -20.01 1.06
C ARG A 21 -21.28 -19.60 0.52
N ARG A 22 -21.21 -18.42 -0.12
CA ARG A 22 -19.93 -17.74 -0.30
C ARG A 22 -19.33 -17.59 1.10
N HIS A 23 -18.22 -18.27 1.36
CA HIS A 23 -17.40 -18.00 2.53
C HIS A 23 -17.01 -16.53 2.44
N GLY A 24 -17.62 -15.70 3.28
CA GLY A 24 -17.20 -14.32 3.44
C GLY A 24 -15.81 -14.35 4.04
N HIS A 25 -14.80 -14.00 3.24
CA HIS A 25 -13.59 -13.49 3.84
C HIS A 25 -14.01 -12.26 4.66
N SER A 26 -13.59 -12.21 5.92
CA SER A 26 -13.88 -11.06 6.77
C SER A 26 -13.29 -9.83 6.08
N ARG A 27 -14.05 -8.74 5.97
CA ARG A 27 -13.51 -7.47 5.44
C ARG A 27 -12.19 -7.07 6.11
N HIS A 28 -12.00 -7.48 7.37
CA HIS A 28 -10.76 -7.29 8.12
C HIS A 28 -9.60 -8.18 7.64
N SER A 29 -9.82 -9.45 7.27
CA SER A 29 -8.75 -10.30 6.71
C SER A 29 -8.30 -9.78 5.35
N ASP A 30 -9.25 -9.28 4.54
CA ASP A 30 -8.94 -8.70 3.24
C ASP A 30 -8.17 -7.38 3.37
N GLN A 31 -8.44 -6.59 4.42
CA GLN A 31 -7.72 -5.35 4.66
C GLN A 31 -6.30 -5.60 5.18
N ALA A 32 -6.13 -6.51 6.15
CA ALA A 32 -4.81 -6.86 6.67
C ALA A 32 -3.87 -7.38 5.56
N PHE A 33 -4.38 -8.25 4.67
CA PHE A 33 -3.62 -8.73 3.53
C PHE A 33 -3.24 -7.61 2.55
N ARG A 34 -4.15 -6.66 2.29
CA ARG A 34 -3.86 -5.47 1.48
C ARG A 34 -2.77 -4.61 2.13
N ASP A 35 -2.85 -4.38 3.44
CA ASP A 35 -1.88 -3.58 4.17
C ASP A 35 -0.49 -4.22 4.12
N GLN A 36 -0.40 -5.54 4.32
CA GLN A 36 0.86 -6.30 4.18
C GLN A 36 1.46 -6.14 2.77
N THR A 37 0.64 -6.33 1.72
CA THR A 37 1.09 -6.13 0.33
C THR A 37 1.53 -4.68 0.08
N THR A 38 0.83 -3.70 0.66
CA THR A 38 1.19 -2.28 0.55
C THR A 38 2.49 -1.96 1.27
N LEU A 39 2.76 -2.57 2.43
CA LEU A 39 4.03 -2.40 3.14
C LEU A 39 5.21 -2.97 2.34
N ILE A 40 5.04 -4.13 1.71
CA ILE A 40 6.08 -4.73 0.85
C ILE A 40 6.41 -3.78 -0.31
N ARG A 41 5.39 -3.28 -1.01
CA ARG A 41 5.57 -2.31 -2.09
C ARG A 41 6.20 -1.01 -1.63
N LEU A 42 5.84 -0.54 -0.44
CA LEU A 42 6.44 0.66 0.14
C LEU A 42 7.95 0.45 0.31
N LEU A 43 8.38 -0.71 0.82
CA LEU A 43 9.79 -1.05 0.95
C LEU A 43 10.50 -1.17 -0.40
N GLU A 44 9.86 -1.79 -1.41
CA GLU A 44 10.41 -1.86 -2.77
C GLU A 44 10.69 -0.46 -3.35
N HIS A 45 9.73 0.46 -3.25
CA HIS A 45 9.89 1.83 -3.73
C HIS A 45 10.95 2.62 -2.94
N LEU A 46 11.13 2.33 -1.64
CA LEU A 46 12.26 2.88 -0.88
C LEU A 46 13.59 2.37 -1.43
N ASP A 47 13.74 1.06 -1.62
CA ASP A 47 14.98 0.46 -2.11
C ASP A 47 15.34 1.01 -3.52
N TYR A 48 14.38 1.17 -4.43
CA TYR A 48 14.62 1.78 -5.74
C TYR A 48 15.06 3.25 -5.64
N ALA A 49 14.39 4.06 -4.82
CA ALA A 49 14.78 5.45 -4.61
C ALA A 49 16.21 5.57 -4.05
N ILE A 50 16.58 4.68 -3.12
CA ILE A 50 17.90 4.62 -2.50
C ILE A 50 18.96 4.24 -3.54
N GLU A 51 18.71 3.18 -4.31
CA GLU A 51 19.62 2.70 -5.34
C GLU A 51 19.89 3.80 -6.37
N ASP A 52 18.83 4.42 -6.92
CA ASP A 52 18.97 5.46 -7.94
C ASP A 52 19.66 6.72 -7.42
N ALA A 53 19.36 7.15 -6.19
CA ALA A 53 20.01 8.30 -5.58
C ALA A 53 21.49 8.03 -5.25
N SER A 54 21.84 6.79 -4.89
CA SER A 54 23.23 6.41 -4.54
C SER A 54 24.20 6.48 -5.72
N ALA A 55 23.70 6.51 -6.96
CA ALA A 55 24.50 6.69 -8.16
C ALA A 55 25.08 8.11 -8.30
N ALA A 56 24.50 9.09 -7.59
CA ALA A 56 24.96 10.48 -7.57
C ALA A 56 25.67 10.83 -6.26
N ARG A 57 26.71 11.66 -6.31
CA ARG A 57 27.51 12.05 -5.13
C ARG A 57 27.04 13.35 -4.48
N SER A 58 26.06 14.02 -5.09
CA SER A 58 25.46 15.26 -4.59
C SER A 58 24.09 15.50 -5.22
N ALA A 59 23.32 16.43 -4.63
CA ALA A 59 22.05 16.89 -5.19
C ALA A 59 22.19 17.49 -6.59
N ASP A 60 23.25 18.28 -6.84
CA ASP A 60 23.54 18.86 -8.16
C ASP A 60 23.80 17.80 -9.23
N GLU A 61 24.57 16.75 -8.88
CA GLU A 61 24.81 15.61 -9.78
C GLU A 61 23.51 14.86 -10.08
N LEU A 62 22.70 14.58 -9.06
CA LEU A 62 21.40 13.91 -9.24
C LEU A 62 20.49 14.76 -10.14
N TYR A 63 20.40 16.06 -9.90
CA TYR A 63 19.55 16.99 -10.66
C TYR A 63 19.98 17.11 -12.14
N ALA A 64 21.28 17.05 -12.41
CA ALA A 64 21.80 17.06 -13.79
C ALA A 64 21.41 15.78 -14.57
N GLU A 65 21.26 14.65 -13.89
CA GLU A 65 20.82 13.38 -14.47
C GLU A 65 19.30 13.25 -14.50
N ARG A 66 18.65 13.96 -15.43
CA ARG A 66 17.18 14.08 -15.49
C ARG A 66 16.40 12.76 -15.38
N MET A 67 16.90 11.67 -15.95
CA MET A 67 16.22 10.37 -15.84
C MET A 67 16.25 9.82 -14.40
N ARG A 68 17.41 9.88 -13.73
CA ARG A 68 17.54 9.43 -12.33
C ARG A 68 16.80 10.34 -11.38
N PHE A 69 16.93 11.66 -11.55
CA PHE A 69 16.16 12.63 -10.77
C PHE A 69 14.67 12.31 -10.80
N ASN A 70 14.11 12.13 -12.01
CA ASN A 70 12.70 11.80 -12.16
C ASN A 70 12.34 10.42 -11.59
N SER A 71 13.24 9.45 -11.66
CA SER A 71 13.05 8.13 -11.05
C SER A 71 12.90 8.27 -9.54
N VAL A 72 13.86 8.91 -8.86
CA VAL A 72 13.81 9.14 -7.40
C VAL A 72 12.55 9.89 -6.97
N VAL A 73 12.13 10.90 -7.74
CA VAL A 73 10.89 11.64 -7.50
C VAL A 73 9.66 10.73 -7.56
N GLU A 74 9.57 9.88 -8.59
CA GLU A 74 8.44 8.98 -8.78
C GLU A 74 8.41 7.91 -7.68
N GLU A 75 9.55 7.30 -7.37
CA GLU A 75 9.66 6.28 -6.33
C GLU A 75 9.23 6.83 -4.96
N LEU A 76 9.70 8.02 -4.57
CA LEU A 76 9.26 8.68 -3.33
C LEU A 76 7.77 9.08 -3.37
N THR A 77 7.23 9.41 -4.54
CA THR A 77 5.79 9.63 -4.71
C THR A 77 5.00 8.34 -4.46
N GLN A 78 5.48 7.19 -4.96
CA GLN A 78 4.85 5.90 -4.71
C GLN A 78 4.95 5.48 -3.23
N VAL A 79 6.05 5.79 -2.54
CA VAL A 79 6.17 5.62 -1.08
C VAL A 79 5.06 6.37 -0.34
N GLN A 80 4.83 7.64 -0.70
CA GLN A 80 3.74 8.44 -0.13
C GLN A 80 2.37 7.80 -0.39
N GLU A 81 2.11 7.35 -1.62
CA GLU A 81 0.83 6.74 -1.98
C GLU A 81 0.59 5.41 -1.26
N CYS A 82 1.64 4.62 -1.04
CA CYS A 82 1.56 3.44 -0.19
C CYS A 82 1.22 3.81 1.25
N ALA A 83 1.91 4.80 1.84
CA ALA A 83 1.66 5.24 3.21
C ALA A 83 0.22 5.77 3.43
N LYS A 84 -0.36 6.43 2.43
CA LYS A 84 -1.76 6.88 2.44
C LYS A 84 -2.77 5.73 2.39
N ARG A 85 -2.42 4.65 1.69
CA ARG A 85 -3.29 3.48 1.46
C ARG A 85 -3.39 2.53 2.65
N LEU A 86 -2.38 2.51 3.51
CA LEU A 86 -2.41 1.70 4.74
C LEU A 86 -3.66 2.03 5.57
N SER A 87 -4.23 1.02 6.23
CA SER A 87 -5.30 1.26 7.20
C SER A 87 -4.79 2.01 8.44
N ASP A 88 -5.72 2.61 9.18
CA ASP A 88 -5.41 3.19 10.49
C ASP A 88 -4.90 2.11 11.46
N ASP A 89 -5.53 0.93 11.48
CA ASP A 89 -5.12 -0.19 12.32
C ASP A 89 -3.65 -0.60 12.07
N CYS A 90 -3.25 -0.68 10.80
CA CYS A 90 -1.88 -0.97 10.41
C CYS A 90 -0.90 0.09 10.91
N ARG A 91 -1.21 1.38 10.71
CA ARG A 91 -0.36 2.47 11.20
C ARG A 91 -0.29 2.52 12.73
N PHE A 92 -1.41 2.29 13.42
CA PHE A 92 -1.45 2.27 14.88
C PHE A 92 -0.66 1.11 15.48
N ALA A 93 -0.53 0.00 14.76
CA ALA A 93 0.33 -1.11 15.16
C ALA A 93 1.84 -0.78 15.05
N MET A 94 2.20 0.25 14.29
CA MET A 94 3.60 0.69 14.08
C MET A 94 3.76 2.19 14.38
N PRO A 95 3.49 2.64 15.62
CA PRO A 95 3.42 4.06 15.95
C PRO A 95 4.76 4.79 15.86
N ASP A 96 5.87 4.05 15.92
CA ASP A 96 7.20 4.65 15.86
C ASP A 96 7.58 5.10 14.44
N LEU A 97 6.88 4.61 13.41
CA LEU A 97 7.17 4.95 12.02
C LEU A 97 6.60 6.33 11.64
N PRO A 98 7.29 7.09 10.76
CA PRO A 98 6.99 8.49 10.44
C PRO A 98 5.79 8.66 9.48
N TRP A 99 4.63 8.07 9.80
CA TRP A 99 3.49 8.02 8.88
C TRP A 99 2.97 9.39 8.43
N ASN A 100 3.00 10.38 9.31
CA ASN A 100 2.55 11.73 8.98
C ASN A 100 3.50 12.42 7.99
N GLU A 101 4.81 12.29 8.20
CA GLU A 101 5.82 12.81 7.29
C GLU A 101 5.74 12.11 5.92
N LEU A 102 5.60 10.78 5.89
CA LEU A 102 5.44 10.03 4.64
C LEU A 102 4.19 10.47 3.86
N ARG A 103 3.08 10.72 4.55
CA ARG A 103 1.86 11.22 3.89
C ARG A 103 1.99 12.67 3.41
N ALA A 104 2.88 13.45 4.03
CA ALA A 104 3.18 14.83 3.67
C ALA A 104 4.35 14.98 2.69
N LEU A 105 4.97 13.87 2.24
CA LEU A 105 6.25 13.89 1.53
C LEU A 105 6.28 14.83 0.31
N ARG A 106 5.23 14.84 -0.51
CA ARG A 106 5.14 15.80 -1.64
C ARG A 106 5.19 17.27 -1.20
N ASN A 107 4.60 17.62 -0.07
CA ASN A 107 4.66 18.99 0.45
C ASN A 107 6.06 19.34 0.97
N ILE A 108 6.85 18.33 1.36
CA ILE A 108 8.23 18.49 1.81
C ILE A 108 9.15 18.65 0.58
N LEU A 109 8.88 17.91 -0.50
CA LEU A 109 9.71 17.91 -1.71
C LEU A 109 9.48 19.12 -2.64
N VAL A 110 8.32 19.78 -2.55
CA VAL A 110 7.97 20.90 -3.44
C VAL A 110 8.17 22.25 -2.72
N HIS A 111 8.99 23.14 -3.28
CA HIS A 111 9.27 24.49 -2.75
C HIS A 111 8.43 25.59 -3.44
N GLU A 112 8.59 26.86 -3.01
CA GLU A 112 7.74 28.04 -3.32
C GLU A 112 7.50 28.36 -4.81
N TYR A 113 8.17 27.66 -5.74
CA TYR A 113 8.02 27.83 -7.20
C TYR A 113 7.45 26.61 -7.91
N ASP A 114 6.78 25.70 -7.19
CA ASP A 114 6.25 24.41 -7.68
C ASP A 114 7.33 23.48 -8.29
N SER A 115 8.61 23.80 -8.07
CA SER A 115 9.74 22.96 -8.44
C SER A 115 10.14 22.04 -7.30
N ILE A 116 10.54 20.82 -7.65
CA ILE A 116 11.10 19.88 -6.69
C ILE A 116 12.46 20.39 -6.24
N ASP A 117 12.66 20.45 -4.93
CA ASP A 117 13.94 20.80 -4.34
C ASP A 117 14.90 19.62 -4.42
N ALA A 118 15.97 19.78 -5.20
CA ALA A 118 16.97 18.74 -5.41
C ALA A 118 17.73 18.39 -4.12
N ASP A 119 17.99 19.37 -3.26
CA ASP A 119 18.68 19.13 -1.99
C ASP A 119 17.79 18.30 -1.05
N SER A 120 16.53 18.72 -0.87
CA SER A 120 15.57 17.97 -0.06
C SER A 120 15.31 16.56 -0.62
N LEU A 121 15.21 16.41 -1.94
CA LEU A 121 15.04 15.11 -2.59
C LEU A 121 16.25 14.21 -2.32
N TYR A 122 17.46 14.72 -2.53
CA TYR A 122 18.70 13.96 -2.34
C TYR A 122 18.88 13.54 -0.89
N VAL A 123 18.66 14.43 0.08
CA VAL A 123 18.70 14.11 1.51
C VAL A 123 17.66 13.06 1.88
N THR A 124 16.42 13.23 1.39
CA THR A 124 15.34 12.27 1.65
C THR A 124 15.72 10.88 1.15
N ALA A 125 16.20 10.77 -0.10
CA ALA A 125 16.52 9.48 -0.71
C ALA A 125 17.79 8.82 -0.17
N THR A 126 18.79 9.60 0.27
CA THR A 126 20.09 9.07 0.72
C THR A 126 20.24 8.92 2.23
N ARG A 127 19.35 9.52 3.02
CA ARG A 127 19.42 9.46 4.49
C ARG A 127 18.11 8.95 5.12
N ASP A 128 17.00 9.61 4.80
CA ASP A 128 15.74 9.36 5.50
C ASP A 128 15.08 8.07 5.00
N ALA A 129 15.12 7.81 3.69
CA ALA A 129 14.63 6.58 3.06
C ALA A 129 15.38 5.32 3.53
N PRO A 130 16.74 5.27 3.57
CA PRO A 130 17.47 4.13 4.14
C PRO A 130 17.10 3.87 5.60
N ALA A 131 17.02 4.92 6.43
CA ALA A 131 16.67 4.78 7.83
C ALA A 131 15.25 4.21 8.01
N LEU A 132 14.31 4.56 7.13
CA LEU A 132 12.98 3.97 7.13
C LEU A 132 12.98 2.52 6.64
N ALA A 133 13.71 2.22 5.57
CA ALA A 133 13.83 0.87 5.02
C ALA A 133 14.38 -0.12 6.04
N GLU A 134 15.43 0.26 6.79
CA GLU A 134 16.00 -0.55 7.88
C GLU A 134 14.98 -0.89 8.97
N ARG A 135 14.05 0.02 9.25
CA ARG A 135 13.01 -0.18 10.27
C ARG A 135 11.85 -1.04 9.75
N LEU A 136 11.60 -1.01 8.44
CA LEU A 136 10.53 -1.78 7.79
C LEU A 136 10.93 -3.23 7.51
N ARG A 137 12.19 -3.48 7.11
CA ARG A 137 12.69 -4.83 6.80
C ARG A 137 12.33 -5.89 7.82
N PRO A 138 12.60 -5.74 9.14
CA PRO A 138 12.25 -6.78 10.10
C PRO A 138 10.73 -7.01 10.25
N ILE A 139 9.90 -6.02 9.91
CA ILE A 139 8.44 -6.16 9.90
C ILE A 139 8.00 -6.96 8.68
N ILE A 140 8.60 -6.70 7.51
CA ILE A 140 8.34 -7.43 6.27
C ILE A 140 8.83 -8.87 6.34
N ASP A 141 10.04 -9.10 6.85
CA ASP A 141 10.62 -10.44 7.00
C ASP A 141 9.77 -11.34 7.93
N ALA A 142 8.95 -10.76 8.81
CA ALA A 142 8.03 -11.48 9.68
C ALA A 142 6.68 -11.82 9.02
N ILE A 143 6.39 -11.25 7.84
CA ILE A 143 5.19 -11.52 7.03
C ILE A 143 5.43 -12.67 6.05
N GLU A 144 6.67 -12.83 5.56
CA GLU A 144 7.12 -13.92 4.68
C GLU A 144 7.30 -15.27 5.42
#